data_AF-A0A813JQF9-F1
#
_entry.id   AF-A0A813JQF9-F1
#
_cell.length_a   1.000
_cell.length_b   1.000
_cell.length_c   1.000
_cell.angle_alpha   90.00
_cell.angle_beta   90.00
_cell.angle_gamma   90.00
#
_symmetry.space_group_name_H-M   'P 1'
#
loop_
_entity.id
_entity.type
_entity.pdbx_description
1 polymer ?
#
loop_
_entity_poly.entity_id
_entity_poly.type
_entity_poly.pdbx_seq_one_letter_code
_entity_poly.pdbx_strand_id
1 'polypeptide(L)'
;SGSFAVLRQASGSALGSAASFCSYLGCCHLVDQWLGDPGRANCAGLAVGASLNFVLQRRAFAPGASMGRAMLGRYLAAEAIILSLQHFLFLSVLPARSQLALRLGSDVAEDDPRLLAALRAGSQAMVFGAVSFPLRRYWVFAATTAGAAAATTDKL
;
A
#
# COMPACT_ATOMS: atom_id res chain seq x y z
N SER A 1 -6.38 -17.80 -20.14
CA SER A 1 -5.03 -17.50 -19.57
C SER A 1 -4.94 -16.17 -18.80
N GLY A 2 -5.88 -15.22 -18.93
CA GLY A 2 -5.81 -13.91 -18.26
C GLY A 2 -5.96 -13.90 -16.73
N SER A 3 -6.86 -14.71 -16.16
CA SER A 3 -7.14 -14.69 -14.71
C SER A 3 -5.94 -15.10 -13.85
N PHE A 4 -5.12 -16.04 -14.32
CA PHE A 4 -3.92 -16.47 -13.61
C PHE A 4 -2.85 -15.36 -13.54
N ALA A 5 -2.71 -14.56 -14.60
CA ALA A 5 -1.80 -13.42 -14.62
C ALA A 5 -2.23 -12.31 -13.64
N VAL A 6 -3.55 -12.04 -13.55
CA VAL A 6 -4.11 -11.07 -12.60
C VAL A 6 -3.86 -11.52 -11.16
N LEU A 7 -4.13 -12.78 -10.85
CA LEU A 7 -3.88 -13.36 -9.52
C LEU A 7 -2.40 -13.27 -9.14
N ARG A 8 -1.49 -13.64 -10.05
CA ARG A 8 -0.04 -13.53 -9.81
C ARG A 8 0.39 -12.10 -9.50
N GLN A 9 -0.14 -11.12 -10.24
CA GLN A 9 0.17 -9.71 -10.00
C GLN A 9 -0.44 -9.20 -8.69
N ALA A 10 -1.65 -9.62 -8.34
CA ALA A 10 -2.27 -9.29 -7.06
C ALA A 10 -1.47 -9.86 -5.89
N SER A 11 -1.07 -11.13 -5.95
CA SER A 11 -0.23 -11.76 -4.93
C SER A 11 1.13 -11.09 -4.80
N GLY A 12 1.80 -10.79 -5.92
CA GLY A 12 3.07 -10.06 -5.92
C GLY A 12 2.94 -8.66 -5.32
N SER A 13 1.84 -7.96 -5.62
CA SER A 13 1.53 -6.64 -5.07
C SER A 13 1.24 -6.68 -3.57
N ALA A 14 0.50 -7.70 -3.11
CA ALA A 14 0.20 -7.89 -1.70
C ALA A 14 1.48 -8.19 -0.89
N LEU A 15 2.30 -9.15 -1.36
CA LEU A 15 3.58 -9.48 -0.74
C LEU A 15 4.54 -8.28 -0.73
N GLY A 16 4.60 -7.53 -1.83
CA GLY A 16 5.41 -6.32 -1.90
C GLY A 16 4.97 -5.25 -0.88
N SER A 17 3.66 -5.10 -0.68
CA SER A 17 3.11 -4.17 0.32
C SER A 17 3.43 -4.65 1.75
N ALA A 18 3.37 -5.96 2.01
CA ALA A 18 3.73 -6.53 3.31
C ALA A 18 5.23 -6.33 3.63
N ALA A 19 6.11 -6.62 2.66
CA ALA A 19 7.56 -6.43 2.83
C ALA A 19 7.91 -4.95 3.08
N SER A 20 7.26 -4.04 2.35
CA SER A 20 7.35 -2.60 2.59
C SER A 20 6.92 -2.22 4.01
N PHE A 21 5.81 -2.78 4.50
CA PHE A 21 5.30 -2.47 5.84
C PHE A 21 6.25 -2.96 6.93
N CYS A 22 6.79 -4.18 6.82
CA CYS A 22 7.80 -4.67 7.76
C CYS A 22 9.06 -3.78 7.75
N SER A 23 9.47 -3.30 6.58
CA SER A 23 10.61 -2.40 6.45
C SER A 23 10.35 -1.02 7.06
N TYR A 24 9.12 -0.51 6.92
CA TYR A 24 8.64 0.69 7.63
C TYR A 24 8.76 0.50 9.15
N LEU A 25 8.22 -0.60 9.71
CA LEU A 25 8.26 -0.85 11.15
C LEU A 25 9.69 -0.98 11.68
N GLY A 26 10.54 -1.73 10.97
CA GLY A 26 11.95 -1.90 11.35
C GLY A 26 12.71 -0.57 11.30
N CYS A 27 12.49 0.25 10.28
CA CYS A 27 13.12 1.56 10.16
C CYS A 27 12.63 2.53 11.24
N CYS A 28 11.33 2.60 11.51
CA CYS A 28 10.80 3.41 12.61
C CYS A 28 11.44 3.01 13.94
N HIS A 29 11.50 1.71 14.24
CA HIS A 29 12.08 1.22 15.49
C HIS A 29 13.55 1.60 15.63
N LEU A 30 14.36 1.38 14.59
CA LEU A 30 15.79 1.71 14.62
C LEU A 30 16.02 3.23 14.72
N VAL A 31 15.30 4.04 13.95
CA VAL A 31 15.49 5.49 13.97
C VAL A 31 15.01 6.10 15.29
N ASP A 32 13.94 5.57 15.88
CA ASP A 32 13.45 5.99 17.19
C ASP A 32 14.50 5.74 18.29
N GLN A 33 15.15 4.57 18.28
CA GLN A 33 16.25 4.25 19.21
C GLN A 33 17.44 5.22 19.10
N TRP A 34 17.71 5.76 17.91
CA TRP A 34 18.86 6.63 17.67
C TRP A 34 18.56 8.11 17.91
N LEU A 35 17.36 8.57 17.53
CA LEU A 35 17.01 9.99 17.56
C LEU A 35 16.15 10.38 18.76
N GLY A 36 15.44 9.43 19.39
CA GLY A 36 14.48 9.71 20.46
C GLY A 36 13.31 10.61 20.04
N ASP A 37 13.07 10.75 18.73
CA ASP A 37 12.00 11.56 18.14
C ASP A 37 11.09 10.66 17.27
N PRO A 38 9.93 10.25 17.82
CA PRO A 38 8.99 9.38 17.11
C PRO A 38 8.47 9.97 15.80
N GLY A 39 8.40 11.30 15.69
CA GLY A 39 7.94 11.99 14.48
C GLY A 39 8.94 11.81 13.34
N ARG A 40 10.23 12.01 13.63
CA ARG A 40 11.32 11.79 12.65
C ARG A 40 11.46 10.31 12.28
N ALA A 41 11.34 9.42 13.26
CA ALA A 41 11.36 7.99 13.04
C ALA A 41 10.25 7.54 12.09
N ASN A 42 9.02 8.03 12.30
CA ASN A 42 7.90 7.79 11.41
C ASN A 42 8.14 8.30 9.98
N CYS A 43 8.66 9.53 9.83
CA CYS A 43 9.00 10.08 8.50
C CYS A 43 10.04 9.22 7.76
N ALA A 44 11.09 8.78 8.46
CA ALA A 44 12.13 7.92 7.89
C ALA A 44 11.55 6.56 7.47
N GLY A 45 10.75 5.93 8.34
CA GLY A 45 10.08 4.68 8.01
C GLY A 45 9.15 4.82 6.82
N LEU A 46 8.37 5.90 6.73
CA LEU A 46 7.49 6.16 5.59
C LEU A 46 8.28 6.28 4.28
N ALA A 47 9.41 6.97 4.30
CA ALA A 47 10.28 7.10 3.13
C ALA A 47 10.84 5.73 2.69
N VAL A 48 11.32 4.92 3.64
CA VAL A 48 11.85 3.58 3.35
C VAL A 48 10.76 2.65 2.83
N GLY A 49 9.61 2.61 3.51
CA GLY A 49 8.46 1.80 3.11
C GLY A 49 7.98 2.18 1.71
N ALA A 50 7.68 3.46 1.48
CA ALA A 50 7.22 3.93 0.16
C ALA A 50 8.22 3.62 -0.96
N SER A 51 9.53 3.76 -0.69
CA SER A 51 10.58 3.44 -1.66
C SER A 51 10.62 1.95 -2.00
N LEU A 52 10.56 1.08 -0.99
CA LEU A 52 10.56 -0.37 -1.20
C LEU A 52 9.28 -0.82 -1.90
N ASN A 53 8.12 -0.30 -1.46
CA ASN A 53 6.85 -0.58 -2.10
C ASN A 53 6.90 -0.18 -3.57
N PHE A 54 7.38 1.02 -3.90
CA PHE A 54 7.52 1.46 -5.30
C PHE A 54 8.31 0.47 -6.14
N VAL A 55 9.48 0.05 -5.66
CA VAL A 55 10.36 -0.89 -6.37
C VAL A 55 9.68 -2.24 -6.58
N LEU A 56 9.02 -2.78 -5.56
CA LEU A 56 8.35 -4.09 -5.62
C LEU A 56 7.10 -4.05 -6.50
N GLN A 57 6.30 -2.98 -6.41
CA GLN A 57 5.12 -2.79 -7.24
C GLN A 57 5.48 -2.59 -8.71
N ARG A 58 6.56 -1.83 -8.99
CA ARG A 58 7.08 -1.70 -10.36
C ARG A 58 7.49 -3.04 -10.92
N ARG A 59 8.19 -3.88 -10.15
CA ARG A 59 8.55 -5.24 -10.56
C ARG A 59 7.33 -6.12 -10.83
N ALA A 60 6.26 -5.97 -10.05
CA ALA A 60 5.03 -6.75 -10.20
C ALA A 60 4.20 -6.33 -11.43
N PHE A 61 4.09 -5.02 -11.70
CA PHE A 61 3.17 -4.49 -12.72
C PHE A 61 3.84 -4.06 -14.03
N ALA A 62 5.08 -3.61 -13.99
CA ALA A 62 5.82 -3.13 -15.15
C ALA A 62 7.29 -3.60 -15.10
N PRO A 63 7.53 -4.93 -15.14
CA PRO A 63 8.89 -5.47 -15.17
C PRO A 63 9.64 -4.91 -16.38
N GLY A 64 10.83 -4.36 -16.15
CA GLY A 64 11.67 -3.77 -17.21
C GLY A 64 11.37 -2.32 -17.58
N ALA A 65 10.27 -1.71 -17.11
CA ALA A 65 10.01 -0.29 -17.37
C ALA A 65 11.04 0.60 -16.66
N SER A 66 11.60 1.58 -17.37
CA SER A 66 12.50 2.57 -16.78
C SER A 66 11.76 3.47 -15.79
N MET A 67 12.47 3.91 -14.74
CA MET A 67 11.91 4.81 -13.74
C MET A 67 11.92 6.25 -14.27
N GLY A 68 10.79 6.71 -14.79
CA GLY A 68 10.61 8.09 -15.22
C GLY A 68 9.98 8.98 -14.14
N ARG A 69 10.26 10.30 -14.17
CA ARG A 69 9.66 11.30 -13.26
C ARG A 69 8.12 11.24 -13.27
N ALA A 70 7.51 11.03 -14.44
CA ALA A 70 6.06 10.92 -14.59
C ALA A 70 5.47 9.64 -13.94
N MET A 71 6.23 8.52 -13.90
CA MET A 71 5.81 7.32 -13.17
C MET A 71 5.86 7.58 -11.67
N LEU A 72 6.96 8.16 -11.19
CA LEU A 72 7.12 8.49 -9.77
C LEU A 72 6.05 9.48 -9.30
N GLY A 73 5.76 10.53 -10.06
CA GLY A 73 4.72 11.50 -9.73
C GLY A 73 3.33 10.87 -9.60
N ARG A 74 2.94 10.00 -10.55
CA ARG A 74 1.69 9.25 -10.47
C ARG A 74 1.67 8.28 -9.28
N TYR A 75 2.80 7.64 -9.00
CA TYR A 75 2.92 6.75 -7.85
C TYR A 75 2.74 7.50 -6.52
N LEU A 76 3.39 8.65 -6.35
CA LEU A 76 3.23 9.48 -5.15
C LEU A 76 1.80 10.00 -5.00
N ALA A 77 1.17 10.45 -6.10
CA ALA A 77 -0.23 10.84 -6.10
C ALA A 77 -1.15 9.68 -5.72
N ALA A 78 -0.86 8.48 -6.23
CA ALA A 78 -1.59 7.26 -5.88
C ALA A 78 -1.45 6.92 -4.39
N GLU A 79 -0.24 6.96 -3.83
CA GLU A 79 -0.03 6.73 -2.39
C GLU A 79 -0.79 7.76 -1.53
N ALA A 80 -0.78 9.04 -1.90
CA ALA A 80 -1.53 10.07 -1.17
C ALA A 80 -3.04 9.78 -1.16
N ILE A 81 -3.61 9.37 -2.30
CA ILE A 81 -5.02 8.98 -2.41
C ILE A 81 -5.30 7.74 -1.54
N ILE A 82 -4.47 6.70 -1.67
CA ILE A 82 -4.64 5.43 -0.94
C ILE A 82 -4.59 5.65 0.56
N LEU A 83 -3.57 6.37 1.06
CA LEU A 83 -3.41 6.65 2.49
C LEU A 83 -4.57 7.49 3.04
N SER A 84 -5.00 8.51 2.29
CA SER A 84 -6.15 9.35 2.68
C SER A 84 -7.43 8.53 2.78
N LEU A 85 -7.69 7.64 1.82
CA LEU A 85 -8.87 6.76 1.84
C LEU A 85 -8.78 5.72 2.95
N GLN A 86 -7.61 5.12 3.20
CA GLN A 86 -7.42 4.19 4.32
C GLN A 86 -7.68 4.88 5.66
N HIS A 87 -7.21 6.11 5.82
CA HIS A 87 -7.44 6.88 7.04
C HIS A 87 -8.91 7.29 7.19
N PHE A 88 -9.51 7.86 6.14
CA PHE A 88 -10.92 8.22 6.13
C PHE A 88 -11.83 7.03 6.43
N LEU A 89 -11.60 5.89 5.77
CA LEU A 89 -12.40 4.70 5.95
C LEU A 89 -12.23 4.12 7.35
N PHE A 90 -11.01 4.10 7.89
CA PHE A 90 -10.74 3.70 9.27
C PHE A 90 -11.52 4.57 10.27
N LEU A 91 -11.45 5.91 10.13
CA LEU A 91 -12.21 6.82 10.99
C LEU A 91 -13.72 6.64 10.83
N SER A 92 -14.19 6.36 9.62
CA SER A 92 -15.63 6.15 9.35
C SER A 92 -16.16 4.86 10.00
N VAL A 93 -15.34 3.81 10.08
CA VAL A 93 -15.74 2.53 10.71
C VAL A 93 -15.42 2.48 12.20
N LEU A 94 -14.63 3.43 12.72
CA LEU A 94 -14.23 3.46 14.13
C LEU A 94 -15.42 3.44 15.11
N PRO A 95 -16.55 4.15 14.87
CA PRO A 95 -17.72 4.06 15.74
C PRO A 95 -18.35 2.66 15.82
N ALA A 96 -18.13 1.80 14.82
CA ALA A 96 -18.62 0.42 14.83
C ALA A 96 -17.84 -0.49 15.79
N ARG A 97 -16.76 0.00 16.44
CA ARG A 97 -15.95 -0.76 17.40
C ARG A 97 -16.78 -1.32 18.55
N SER A 98 -17.72 -0.54 19.08
CA SER A 98 -18.56 -0.94 20.22
C SER A 98 -19.49 -2.09 19.84
N GLN A 99 -20.09 -2.02 18.65
CA GLN A 99 -20.90 -3.09 18.11
C GLN A 99 -20.08 -4.35 17.82
N LEU A 100 -18.83 -4.20 17.34
CA LEU A 100 -17.94 -5.33 17.08
C LEU A 100 -17.51 -6.02 18.40
N ALA A 101 -17.18 -5.25 19.43
CA ALA A 101 -16.87 -5.76 20.76
C ALA A 101 -18.04 -6.57 21.33
N LEU A 102 -19.26 -6.01 21.30
CA LEU A 102 -20.49 -6.69 21.74
C LEU A 102 -20.73 -8.02 21.00
N ARG A 103 -20.42 -8.08 19.69
CA ARG A 103 -20.59 -9.31 18.89
C ARG A 103 -19.52 -10.37 19.15
N LEU A 104 -18.32 -9.97 19.59
CA LEU A 104 -17.22 -10.87 19.86
C LEU A 104 -17.24 -11.47 21.27
N GLY A 105 -18.12 -10.97 22.15
CA GLY A 105 -18.37 -11.51 23.49
C GLY A 105 -17.98 -10.55 24.61
N SER A 106 -18.35 -10.89 25.84
CA SER A 106 -18.17 -10.05 27.04
C SER A 106 -16.72 -9.79 27.43
N ASP A 107 -15.77 -10.58 26.91
CA ASP A 107 -14.38 -10.57 27.34
C ASP A 107 -13.51 -9.58 26.54
N VAL A 108 -14.06 -8.95 25.49
CA VAL A 108 -13.34 -8.00 24.65
C VAL A 108 -13.76 -6.57 25.01
N ALA A 109 -12.86 -5.83 25.65
CA ALA A 109 -13.07 -4.41 25.94
C ALA A 109 -13.18 -3.59 24.66
N GLU A 110 -13.94 -2.49 24.69
CA GLU A 110 -14.12 -1.60 23.53
C GLU A 110 -12.79 -0.99 23.04
N ASP A 111 -11.85 -0.78 23.96
CA ASP A 111 -10.52 -0.25 23.68
C ASP A 111 -9.45 -1.35 23.50
N ASP A 112 -9.85 -2.61 23.29
CA ASP A 112 -8.90 -3.68 22.99
C ASP A 112 -8.13 -3.34 21.69
N PRO A 113 -6.78 -3.29 21.73
CA PRO A 113 -5.96 -2.94 20.57
C PRO A 113 -6.15 -3.89 19.39
N ARG A 114 -6.60 -5.13 19.63
CA ARG A 114 -6.90 -6.11 18.58
C ARG A 114 -8.11 -5.71 17.75
N LEU A 115 -9.13 -5.09 18.36
CA LEU A 115 -10.30 -4.56 17.63
C LEU A 115 -9.88 -3.42 16.70
N LEU A 116 -9.07 -2.48 17.21
CA LEU A 116 -8.56 -1.36 16.42
C LEU A 116 -7.68 -1.86 15.27
N ALA A 117 -6.82 -2.86 15.53
CA ALA A 117 -6.01 -3.50 14.51
C ALA A 117 -6.87 -4.20 13.45
N ALA A 118 -7.94 -4.90 13.85
CA ALA A 118 -8.85 -5.57 12.92
C ALA A 118 -9.62 -4.58 12.03
N LEU A 119 -10.16 -3.50 12.62
CA LEU A 119 -10.84 -2.44 11.86
C LEU A 119 -9.88 -1.76 10.88
N ARG A 120 -8.64 -1.50 11.32
CA ARG A 120 -7.61 -0.92 10.46
C ARG A 120 -7.24 -1.87 9.33
N ALA A 121 -6.96 -3.14 9.62
CA ALA A 121 -6.66 -4.15 8.61
C ALA A 121 -7.80 -4.32 7.60
N GLY A 122 -9.05 -4.35 8.07
CA GLY A 122 -10.24 -4.42 7.21
C GLY A 122 -10.35 -3.22 6.28
N SER A 123 -10.19 -1.99 6.81
CA SER A 123 -10.19 -0.77 5.99
C SER A 123 -9.08 -0.77 4.94
N GLN A 124 -7.87 -1.23 5.32
CA GLN A 124 -6.73 -1.34 4.40
C GLN A 124 -6.95 -2.39 3.31
N ALA A 125 -7.52 -3.55 3.66
CA ALA A 125 -7.83 -4.62 2.72
C ALA A 125 -8.89 -4.18 1.70
N MET A 126 -9.93 -3.47 2.14
CA MET A 126 -10.95 -2.90 1.26
C MET A 126 -10.35 -1.88 0.29
N VAL A 127 -9.58 -0.90 0.79
CA VAL A 127 -8.93 0.09 -0.07
C VAL A 127 -7.92 -0.57 -1.00
N PHE A 128 -7.23 -1.63 -0.55
CA PHE A 128 -6.31 -2.37 -1.39
C PHE A 128 -7.01 -2.95 -2.62
N GLY A 129 -8.09 -3.71 -2.41
CA GLY A 129 -8.83 -4.35 -3.49
C GLY A 129 -9.58 -3.36 -4.39
N ALA A 130 -10.28 -2.39 -3.79
CA ALA A 130 -11.15 -1.48 -4.52
C ALA A 130 -10.41 -0.35 -5.24
N VAL A 131 -9.27 0.12 -4.68
CA VAL A 131 -8.60 1.33 -5.15
C VAL A 131 -7.13 1.10 -5.45
N SER A 132 -6.35 0.64 -4.47
CA SER A 132 -4.87 0.57 -4.59
C SER A 132 -4.43 -0.30 -5.76
N PHE A 133 -4.95 -1.52 -5.86
CA PHE A 133 -4.58 -2.45 -6.92
C PHE A 133 -4.99 -1.93 -8.31
N PRO A 134 -6.26 -1.53 -8.57
CA PRO A 134 -6.64 -0.95 -9.85
C PRO A 134 -5.84 0.29 -10.21
N LEU A 135 -5.65 1.21 -9.27
CA LEU A 135 -4.94 2.47 -9.49
C LEU A 135 -3.48 2.23 -9.88
N ARG A 136 -2.79 1.34 -9.16
CA ARG A 136 -1.39 0.97 -9.48
C ARG A 136 -1.31 0.29 -10.85
N ARG A 137 -2.17 -0.71 -11.09
CA ARG A 137 -2.16 -1.50 -12.33
C ARG A 137 -2.50 -0.67 -13.56
N TYR A 138 -3.63 0.05 -13.54
CA TYR A 138 -4.24 0.65 -14.72
C TYR A 138 -3.89 2.13 -14.92
N TRP A 139 -3.39 2.82 -13.89
CA TRP A 139 -2.99 4.22 -14.02
C TRP A 139 -1.50 4.44 -13.84
N VAL A 140 -0.91 3.97 -12.74
CA VAL A 140 0.51 4.23 -12.46
C VAL A 140 1.41 3.51 -13.46
N PHE A 141 1.24 2.20 -13.62
CA PHE A 141 2.15 1.35 -14.39
C PHE A 141 1.69 1.05 -15.83
N ALA A 142 0.42 1.27 -16.17
CA ALA A 142 -0.10 1.01 -17.51
C ALA A 142 0.46 1.96 -18.60
N ALA A 143 0.61 3.26 -18.31
CA ALA A 143 1.08 4.20 -19.34
C ALA A 143 2.54 3.93 -19.76
N THR A 144 3.34 3.29 -18.90
CA THR A 144 4.71 2.92 -19.23
C THR A 144 4.81 1.67 -20.09
N THR A 145 3.86 0.74 -19.96
CA THR A 145 3.78 -0.42 -20.87
C THR A 145 3.31 -0.01 -22.27
N ALA A 146 2.39 0.96 -22.38
CA ALA A 146 1.94 1.48 -23.67
C ALA A 146 3.06 2.24 -24.42
N GLY A 147 3.83 3.08 -23.73
CA GLY A 147 4.95 3.81 -24.33
C GLY A 147 6.10 2.91 -24.80
N ALA A 148 6.38 1.81 -24.09
CA ALA A 148 7.40 0.84 -24.50
C ALA A 148 7.00 0.05 -25.75
N ALA A 149 5.71 -0.30 -25.89
CA ALA A 149 5.20 -0.98 -27.08
C ALA A 149 5.29 -0.09 -28.33
N ALA A 150 4.93 1.18 -28.22
CA ALA A 150 5.02 2.16 -29.32
C ALA A 150 6.47 2.41 -29.78
N ALA A 151 7.42 2.54 -28.83
CA ALA A 151 8.83 2.74 -29.16
C ALA A 151 9.51 1.53 -29.83
N THR A 152 8.90 0.35 -29.76
CA THR A 152 9.39 -0.87 -30.41
C THR A 152 8.87 -0.99 -31.84
N THR A 153 7.71 -0.39 -32.14
CA THR A 153 7.10 -0.42 -33.49
C THR A 153 7.79 0.55 -34.45
N ASP A 154 8.32 1.68 -33.96
CA ASP A 154 9.08 2.65 -34.78
C ASP A 154 10.48 2.16 -35.21
N LYS A 155 10.92 0.98 -34.76
CA LYS A 155 12.24 0.41 -35.07
C LYS A 155 12.19 -0.79 -36.03
N LEU A 156 11.01 -1.11 -36.56
CA LEU A 156 10.77 -2.15 -37.56
C LEU A 156 10.32 -1.50 -38.87
#